data_AF-A0A937QZJ7-F1
#
_entry.id   AF-A0A937QZJ7-F1
#
_cell.length_a   1.000
_cell.length_b   1.000
_cell.length_c   1.000
_cell.angle_alpha   90.00
_cell.angle_beta   90.00
_cell.angle_gamma   90.00
#
_symmetry.space_group_name_H-M   'P 1'
#
loop_
_entity.id
_entity.type
_entity.pdbx_description
1 polymer ?
#
loop_
_entity_poly.entity_id
_entity_poly.type
_entity_poly.pdbx_seq_one_letter_code
_entity_poly.pdbx_strand_id
1 'polypeptide(L)'
;MGINSFYIAVIALNGLVGIVTQPHTMSNCAAGRTEMEGRFGWMFGNLIKRVCTVPWCLTGVAAVVYFGSKGIEVEPDKVFGAVAGDFLPKIMPGVLGIFLAALLASVMSSCDAFMIASAGLFTENIYRPLAPDHPQGHYVTVGRIASVVVVSGGVAFAYGLRGVVEGLEIFWKISAMMGIAFWLGLFWRRMTTAGAWATTLIGFAVMLFTSDIVFGERSIWDFNQHFAQYLPQFMLFDGKLHLPWQMILYLGAALTSGIAVSLLTRPVAAEKLENFYALTRTPVRLGEQVDQPCTLPAGAVVPERRNLLPNTSLEIAIPSRISVLGFLAGWACVAVIVVCVYMIANG
;
A
#
# COMPACT_ATOMS: atom_id res chain seq x y z
N MET A 1 -19.34 -12.32 -14.82
CA MET A 1 -18.80 -11.00 -15.19
C MET A 1 -18.13 -10.39 -13.96
N GLY A 2 -17.05 -10.99 -13.45
CA GLY A 2 -16.41 -10.60 -12.18
C GLY A 2 -15.25 -9.61 -12.37
N ILE A 3 -14.13 -10.09 -12.93
CA ILE A 3 -12.96 -9.24 -13.23
C ILE A 3 -13.11 -8.69 -14.65
N ASN A 4 -13.35 -7.38 -14.78
CA ASN A 4 -13.38 -6.66 -16.05
C ASN A 4 -12.34 -5.52 -16.07
N SER A 5 -12.19 -4.82 -17.20
CA SER A 5 -11.23 -3.71 -17.32
C SER A 5 -11.48 -2.60 -16.28
N PHE A 6 -12.74 -2.35 -15.93
CA PHE A 6 -13.12 -1.40 -14.89
C PHE A 6 -12.62 -1.85 -13.50
N TYR A 7 -12.80 -3.12 -13.14
CA TYR A 7 -12.30 -3.70 -11.90
C TYR A 7 -10.79 -3.53 -11.77
N ILE A 8 -10.06 -3.86 -12.84
CA ILE A 8 -8.60 -3.74 -12.88
C ILE A 8 -8.18 -2.27 -12.74
N ALA A 9 -8.81 -1.35 -13.47
CA ALA A 9 -8.48 0.07 -13.43
C ALA A 9 -8.68 0.69 -12.04
N VAL A 10 -9.80 0.37 -11.38
CA VAL A 10 -10.12 0.92 -10.06
C VAL A 10 -9.20 0.35 -8.99
N ILE A 11 -8.90 -0.95 -9.00
CA ILE A 11 -7.96 -1.55 -8.04
C ILE A 11 -6.55 -1.01 -8.26
N ALA A 12 -6.13 -0.82 -9.52
CA ALA A 12 -4.84 -0.20 -9.81
C ALA A 12 -4.77 1.23 -9.24
N LEU A 13 -5.81 2.03 -9.45
CA LEU A 13 -5.91 3.37 -8.87
C LEU A 13 -5.88 3.34 -7.34
N ASN A 14 -6.66 2.46 -6.72
CA ASN A 14 -6.72 2.30 -5.27
C ASN A 14 -5.35 1.89 -4.70
N GLY A 15 -4.66 0.97 -5.37
CA GLY A 15 -3.30 0.57 -5.01
C GLY A 15 -2.29 1.71 -5.12
N LEU A 16 -2.37 2.54 -6.17
CA LEU A 16 -1.53 3.73 -6.33
C LEU A 16 -1.79 4.77 -5.23
N VAL A 17 -3.05 4.93 -4.82
CA VAL A 17 -3.40 5.83 -3.72
C VAL A 17 -2.84 5.30 -2.39
N GLY A 18 -2.97 4.01 -2.12
CA GLY A 18 -2.61 3.42 -0.82
C GLY A 18 -1.14 3.05 -0.63
N ILE A 19 -0.34 2.89 -1.69
CA ILE A 19 1.05 2.44 -1.56
C ILE A 19 1.92 3.38 -0.73
N VAL A 20 1.68 4.70 -0.83
CA VAL A 20 2.47 5.74 -0.15
C VAL A 20 2.28 5.76 1.36
N THR A 21 1.15 5.24 1.85
CA THR A 21 0.83 5.17 3.28
C THR A 21 1.19 3.84 3.92
N GLN A 22 1.81 2.92 3.17
CA GLN A 22 2.32 1.69 3.76
C GLN A 22 3.54 2.02 4.64
N PRO A 23 3.54 1.60 5.91
CA PRO A 23 4.49 2.11 6.91
C PRO A 23 5.95 1.76 6.60
N HIS A 24 6.20 0.62 5.94
CA HIS A 24 7.53 0.20 5.51
C HIS A 24 8.05 0.93 4.26
N THR A 25 7.18 1.59 3.49
CA THR A 25 7.58 2.24 2.24
C THR A 25 8.49 3.43 2.49
N MET A 26 8.13 4.29 3.45
CA MET A 26 8.95 5.45 3.79
C MET A 26 10.30 5.04 4.38
N SER A 27 10.33 4.05 5.28
CA SER A 27 11.58 3.57 5.89
C SER A 27 12.51 2.94 4.86
N ASN A 28 11.98 2.19 3.90
CA ASN A 28 12.78 1.56 2.84
C ASN A 28 13.40 2.61 1.92
N CYS A 29 12.65 3.66 1.56
CA CYS A 29 13.19 4.75 0.76
C CYS A 29 14.21 5.59 1.55
N ALA A 30 14.00 5.79 2.85
CA ALA A 30 14.89 6.54 3.73
C ALA A 30 16.19 5.79 4.08
N ALA A 31 16.24 4.47 3.89
CA ALA A 31 17.45 3.68 4.12
C ALA A 31 18.54 3.88 3.03
N GLY A 32 18.20 4.50 1.90
CA GLY A 32 19.18 4.86 0.87
C GLY A 32 20.10 5.99 1.33
N ARG A 33 21.33 6.03 0.83
CA ARG A 33 22.30 7.08 1.20
C ARG A 33 22.03 8.40 0.48
N THR A 34 21.37 8.32 -0.66
CA THR A 34 21.00 9.47 -1.50
C THR A 34 19.60 9.28 -2.05
N GLU A 35 18.97 10.38 -2.44
CA GLU A 35 17.64 10.35 -3.07
C GLU A 35 17.63 9.49 -4.36
N MET A 36 18.71 9.53 -5.14
CA MET A 36 18.82 8.76 -6.38
C MET A 36 18.89 7.25 -6.15
N GLU A 37 19.60 6.79 -5.10
CA GLU A 37 19.61 5.38 -4.71
C GLU A 37 18.21 4.90 -4.32
N GLY A 38 17.48 5.70 -3.53
CA GLY A 38 16.10 5.39 -3.15
C GLY A 38 15.17 5.30 -4.35
N ARG A 39 15.27 6.25 -5.29
CA ARG A 39 14.48 6.26 -6.53
C ARG A 39 14.76 5.06 -7.43
N PHE A 40 16.03 4.74 -7.65
CA PHE A 40 16.42 3.60 -8.46
C PHE A 40 16.00 2.28 -7.81
N GLY A 41 16.26 2.12 -6.50
CA GLY A 41 15.90 0.94 -5.73
C GLY A 41 14.39 0.69 -5.72
N TRP A 42 13.58 1.73 -5.50
CA TRP A 42 12.13 1.63 -5.53
C TRP A 42 11.60 1.21 -6.91
N MET A 43 12.11 1.83 -7.98
CA MET A 43 11.69 1.53 -9.35
C MET A 43 12.08 0.10 -9.75
N PHE A 44 13.34 -0.26 -9.56
CA PHE A 44 13.89 -1.56 -9.92
C PHE A 44 13.25 -2.69 -9.12
N GLY A 45 13.06 -2.49 -7.80
CA GLY A 45 12.38 -3.46 -6.94
C GLY A 45 10.94 -3.72 -7.37
N ASN A 46 10.19 -2.69 -7.75
CA ASN A 46 8.84 -2.85 -8.30
C ASN A 46 8.84 -3.57 -9.66
N LEU A 47 9.81 -3.30 -10.52
CA LEU A 47 9.93 -3.94 -11.83
C LEU A 47 10.25 -5.44 -11.70
N ILE A 48 11.23 -5.81 -10.86
CA ILE A 48 11.56 -7.22 -10.59
C ILE A 48 10.34 -7.99 -10.10
N LYS A 49 9.57 -7.41 -9.18
CA LYS A 49 8.33 -8.05 -8.68
C LYS A 49 7.38 -8.39 -9.83
N ARG A 50 7.25 -7.52 -10.85
CA ARG A 50 6.41 -7.78 -12.02
C ARG A 50 6.92 -8.95 -12.87
N VAL A 51 8.23 -9.03 -13.06
CA VAL A 51 8.85 -10.16 -13.77
C VAL A 51 8.58 -11.47 -13.03
N CYS A 52 8.75 -11.51 -11.69
CA CYS A 52 8.50 -12.70 -10.88
C CYS A 52 7.03 -13.13 -10.84
N THR A 53 6.07 -12.18 -10.93
CA THR A 53 4.64 -12.52 -10.92
C THR A 53 4.17 -13.27 -12.16
N VAL A 54 4.87 -13.14 -13.29
CA VAL A 54 4.49 -13.81 -14.55
C VAL A 54 4.60 -15.34 -14.43
N PRO A 55 5.75 -15.93 -14.05
CA PRO A 55 5.85 -17.37 -13.80
C PRO A 55 4.86 -17.89 -12.75
N TRP A 56 4.60 -17.13 -11.69
CA TRP A 56 3.60 -17.52 -10.68
C TRP A 56 2.19 -17.62 -11.26
N CYS A 57 1.78 -16.65 -12.07
CA CYS A 57 0.48 -16.66 -12.73
C CYS A 57 0.37 -17.87 -13.70
N LEU A 58 1.39 -18.08 -14.53
CA LEU A 58 1.43 -19.21 -15.46
C LEU A 58 1.38 -20.56 -14.74
N THR A 59 2.10 -20.67 -13.61
CA THR A 59 2.06 -21.87 -12.75
C THR A 59 0.64 -22.12 -12.23
N GLY A 60 -0.06 -21.07 -11.78
CA GLY A 60 -1.44 -21.18 -11.33
C GLY A 60 -2.40 -21.67 -12.42
N VAL A 61 -2.32 -21.10 -13.63
CA VAL A 61 -3.15 -21.53 -14.77
C VAL A 61 -2.84 -22.97 -15.18
N ALA A 62 -1.56 -23.34 -15.27
CA ALA A 62 -1.15 -24.70 -15.58
C ALA A 62 -1.64 -25.71 -14.53
N ALA A 63 -1.63 -25.32 -13.25
CA ALA A 63 -2.11 -26.16 -12.16
C ALA A 63 -3.61 -26.46 -12.27
N VAL A 64 -4.42 -25.46 -12.65
CA VAL A 64 -5.87 -25.64 -12.87
C VAL A 64 -6.13 -26.69 -13.94
N VAL A 65 -5.41 -26.64 -15.07
CA VAL A 65 -5.54 -27.62 -16.15
C VAL A 65 -5.06 -29.01 -15.69
N TYR A 66 -3.91 -29.07 -15.00
CA TYR A 66 -3.33 -30.34 -14.53
C TYR A 66 -4.24 -31.07 -13.54
N PHE A 67 -4.69 -30.40 -12.47
CA PHE A 67 -5.59 -31.01 -11.48
C PHE A 67 -6.98 -31.27 -12.06
N GLY A 68 -7.50 -30.37 -12.89
CA GLY A 68 -8.76 -30.54 -13.61
C GLY A 68 -8.75 -31.77 -14.52
N SER A 69 -7.66 -32.02 -15.25
CA SER A 69 -7.53 -33.21 -16.12
C SER A 69 -7.55 -34.54 -15.35
N LYS A 70 -7.24 -34.51 -14.06
CA LYS A 70 -7.25 -35.67 -13.17
C LYS A 70 -8.54 -35.81 -12.37
N GLY A 71 -9.48 -34.88 -12.52
CA GLY A 71 -10.69 -34.82 -11.68
C GLY A 71 -10.39 -34.57 -10.20
N ILE A 72 -9.24 -33.95 -9.88
CA ILE A 72 -8.86 -33.62 -8.51
C ILE A 72 -9.25 -32.17 -8.24
N GLU A 73 -10.17 -31.96 -7.30
CA GLU A 73 -10.48 -30.62 -6.82
C GLU A 73 -9.45 -30.21 -5.75
N VAL A 74 -8.75 -29.10 -6.01
CA VAL A 74 -7.79 -28.50 -5.07
C VAL A 74 -8.29 -27.12 -4.71
N GLU A 75 -8.36 -26.84 -3.41
CA GLU A 75 -8.69 -25.51 -2.90
C GLU A 75 -7.70 -24.46 -3.46
N PRO A 76 -8.17 -23.33 -4.01
CA PRO A 76 -7.34 -22.34 -4.71
C PRO A 76 -6.09 -21.90 -3.92
N ASP A 77 -6.24 -21.67 -2.62
CA ASP A 77 -5.17 -21.21 -1.74
C ASP A 77 -4.08 -22.28 -1.50
N LYS A 78 -4.37 -23.56 -1.76
CA LYS A 78 -3.45 -24.69 -1.58
C LYS A 78 -2.77 -25.14 -2.88
N VAL A 79 -3.22 -24.64 -4.03
CA VAL A 79 -2.77 -25.10 -5.36
C VAL A 79 -1.25 -24.99 -5.53
N PHE A 80 -0.65 -23.87 -5.14
CA PHE A 80 0.78 -23.66 -5.31
C PHE A 80 1.63 -24.67 -4.51
N GLY A 81 1.21 -24.98 -3.28
CA GLY A 81 1.84 -26.02 -2.46
C GLY A 81 1.62 -27.43 -3.01
N ALA A 82 0.43 -27.71 -3.53
CA ALA A 82 0.11 -28.99 -4.15
C ALA A 82 0.97 -29.26 -5.39
N VAL A 83 1.14 -28.27 -6.28
CA VAL A 83 2.06 -28.37 -7.43
C VAL A 83 3.49 -28.60 -6.96
N ALA A 84 3.96 -27.84 -5.97
CA ALA A 84 5.31 -28.00 -5.44
C ALA A 84 5.54 -29.43 -4.90
N GLY A 85 4.58 -29.98 -4.15
CA GLY A 85 4.63 -31.35 -3.63
C GLY A 85 4.63 -32.42 -4.72
N ASP A 86 3.86 -32.23 -5.78
CA ASP A 86 3.74 -33.20 -6.89
C ASP A 86 4.97 -33.24 -7.81
N PHE A 87 5.63 -32.10 -8.03
CA PHE A 87 6.67 -31.96 -9.06
C PHE A 87 8.08 -31.85 -8.50
N LEU A 88 8.31 -31.10 -7.42
CA LEU A 88 9.68 -30.86 -6.93
C LEU A 88 10.41 -32.14 -6.48
N PRO A 89 9.77 -33.09 -5.79
CA PRO A 89 10.43 -34.37 -5.44
C PRO A 89 10.84 -35.20 -6.66
N LYS A 90 10.13 -35.05 -7.79
CA LYS A 90 10.43 -35.77 -9.04
C LYS A 90 11.62 -35.18 -9.79
N ILE A 91 11.93 -33.90 -9.59
CA ILE A 91 13.09 -33.25 -10.20
C ILE A 91 14.36 -33.71 -9.50
N MET A 92 14.41 -33.58 -8.16
CA MET A 92 15.54 -34.03 -7.35
C MET A 92 15.13 -34.16 -5.88
N PRO A 93 15.59 -35.20 -5.16
CA PRO A 93 15.36 -35.31 -3.72
C PRO A 93 15.90 -34.08 -2.98
N GLY A 94 15.12 -33.53 -2.04
CA GLY A 94 15.50 -32.38 -1.22
C GLY A 94 15.07 -31.00 -1.76
N VAL A 95 14.72 -30.87 -3.05
CA VAL A 95 14.27 -29.58 -3.63
C VAL A 95 12.99 -29.07 -3.00
N LEU A 96 12.08 -29.98 -2.61
CA LEU A 96 10.88 -29.61 -1.85
C LEU A 96 11.25 -28.95 -0.51
N GLY A 97 12.30 -29.42 0.16
CA GLY A 97 12.80 -28.83 1.41
C GLY A 97 13.37 -27.42 1.18
N ILE A 98 14.14 -27.23 0.11
CA ILE A 98 14.67 -25.91 -0.28
C ILE A 98 13.52 -24.94 -0.58
N PHE A 99 12.50 -25.40 -1.31
CA PHE A 99 11.32 -24.60 -1.61
C PHE A 99 10.57 -24.16 -0.34
N LEU A 100 10.34 -25.08 0.60
CA LEU A 100 9.69 -24.76 1.87
C LEU A 100 10.53 -23.77 2.70
N ALA A 101 11.86 -23.94 2.74
CA ALA A 101 12.77 -23.02 3.41
C ALA A 101 12.72 -21.62 2.78
N ALA A 102 12.72 -21.52 1.44
CA ALA A 102 12.61 -20.26 0.72
C ALA A 102 11.26 -19.56 0.95
N LEU A 103 10.17 -20.33 0.97
CA LEU A 103 8.83 -19.82 1.26
C LEU A 103 8.75 -19.25 2.68
N LEU A 104 9.26 -19.98 3.68
CA LEU A 104 9.32 -19.50 5.07
C LEU A 104 10.18 -18.25 5.22
N ALA A 105 11.35 -18.21 4.58
CA ALA A 105 12.24 -17.04 4.60
C ALA A 105 11.56 -15.81 3.97
N SER A 106 10.83 -15.99 2.86
CA SER A 106 10.10 -14.90 2.20
C SER A 106 8.99 -14.32 3.07
N VAL A 107 8.21 -15.17 3.76
CA VAL A 107 7.16 -14.73 4.68
C VAL A 107 7.76 -14.02 5.89
N MET A 108 8.82 -14.58 6.47
CA MET A 108 9.51 -14.00 7.63
C MET A 108 10.02 -12.58 7.33
N SER A 109 10.63 -12.36 6.16
CA SER A 109 11.09 -11.02 5.75
C SER A 109 9.97 -9.97 5.70
N SER A 110 8.76 -10.36 5.28
CA SER A 110 7.61 -9.44 5.22
C SER A 110 7.05 -9.17 6.62
N CYS A 111 6.87 -10.22 7.42
CA CYS A 111 6.42 -10.11 8.80
C CYS A 111 7.35 -9.25 9.65
N ASP A 112 8.67 -9.42 9.50
CA ASP A 112 9.68 -8.65 10.22
C ASP A 112 9.61 -7.16 9.89
N ALA A 113 9.44 -6.82 8.60
CA ALA A 113 9.29 -5.44 8.17
C ALA A 113 8.05 -4.77 8.79
N PHE A 114 6.89 -5.47 8.77
CA PHE A 114 5.67 -4.95 9.40
C PHE A 114 5.77 -4.85 10.92
N MET A 115 6.42 -5.83 11.56
CA MET A 115 6.65 -5.86 13.00
C MET A 115 7.51 -4.65 13.42
N ILE A 116 8.67 -4.45 12.79
CA ILE A 116 9.59 -3.35 13.11
C ILE A 116 8.93 -2.00 12.85
N ALA A 117 8.26 -1.83 11.69
CA ALA A 117 7.60 -0.58 11.35
C ALA A 117 6.48 -0.23 12.34
N SER A 118 5.63 -1.21 12.70
CA SER A 118 4.53 -0.99 13.65
C SER A 118 5.04 -0.69 15.06
N ALA A 119 6.07 -1.40 15.52
CA ALA A 119 6.69 -1.15 16.82
C ALA A 119 7.35 0.23 16.89
N GLY A 120 8.04 0.65 15.83
CA GLY A 120 8.61 2.00 15.72
C GLY A 120 7.53 3.08 15.78
N LEU A 121 6.46 2.92 14.99
CA LEU A 121 5.33 3.85 14.99
C LEU A 121 4.64 3.95 16.36
N PHE A 122 4.41 2.82 17.03
CA PHE A 122 3.83 2.80 18.36
C PHE A 122 4.75 3.50 19.38
N THR A 123 6.04 3.16 19.36
CA THR A 123 7.00 3.67 20.35
C THR A 123 7.22 5.18 20.18
N GLU A 124 7.41 5.65 18.95
CA GLU A 124 7.73 7.06 18.67
C GLU A 124 6.50 7.97 18.66
N ASN A 125 5.34 7.53 18.16
CA ASN A 125 4.17 8.39 18.03
C ASN A 125 3.16 8.27 19.18
N ILE A 126 3.14 7.14 19.91
CA ILE A 126 2.18 6.92 21.00
C ILE A 126 2.91 6.91 22.33
N TYR A 127 3.91 6.04 22.50
CA TYR A 127 4.52 5.85 23.81
C TYR A 127 5.43 7.00 24.25
N ARG A 128 6.39 7.42 23.41
CA ARG A 128 7.33 8.50 23.74
C ARG A 128 6.65 9.83 24.09
N PRO A 129 5.58 10.28 23.41
CA PRO A 129 4.86 11.49 23.81
C PRO A 129 4.10 11.35 25.13
N LEU A 130 3.64 10.15 25.48
CA LEU A 130 2.90 9.89 26.74
C LEU A 130 3.82 9.68 27.94
N ALA A 131 4.99 9.08 27.72
CA ALA A 131 6.02 8.85 28.74
C ALA A 131 7.37 9.34 28.20
N PRO A 132 7.62 10.67 28.24
CA PRO A 132 8.89 11.25 27.81
C PRO A 132 10.03 10.96 28.82
N ASP A 133 11.25 11.35 28.44
CA ASP A 133 12.44 11.39 29.31
C ASP A 133 12.99 10.06 29.86
N HIS A 134 12.60 8.93 29.27
CA HIS A 134 13.24 7.64 29.54
C HIS A 134 14.55 7.43 28.75
N PRO A 135 15.47 6.57 29.24
CA PRO A 135 16.68 6.23 28.50
C PRO A 135 16.37 5.46 27.21
N GLN A 136 17.23 5.55 26.19
CA GLN A 136 17.01 4.92 24.88
C GLN A 136 16.73 3.40 24.97
N GLY A 137 17.40 2.69 25.88
CA GLY A 137 17.18 1.26 26.10
C GLY A 137 15.76 0.90 26.57
N HIS A 138 15.06 1.83 27.25
CA HIS A 138 13.67 1.66 27.64
C HIS A 138 12.74 1.63 26.42
N TYR A 139 12.90 2.60 25.51
CA TYR A 139 12.11 2.66 24.28
C TYR A 139 12.34 1.43 23.38
N VAL A 140 13.56 0.90 23.34
CA VAL A 140 13.85 -0.36 22.63
C VAL A 140 13.09 -1.53 23.24
N THR A 141 13.03 -1.64 24.57
CA THR A 141 12.27 -2.69 25.26
C THR A 141 10.77 -2.55 25.00
N VAL A 142 10.23 -1.33 25.06
CA VAL A 142 8.82 -1.05 24.73
C VAL A 142 8.52 -1.44 23.28
N GLY A 143 9.40 -1.10 22.35
CA GLY A 143 9.30 -1.52 20.96
C GLY A 143 9.26 -3.04 20.80
N ARG A 144 10.10 -3.80 21.51
CA ARG A 144 10.07 -5.27 21.50
C ARG A 144 8.76 -5.85 22.04
N ILE A 145 8.21 -5.27 23.10
CA ILE A 145 6.91 -5.69 23.65
C ILE A 145 5.79 -5.38 22.66
N ALA A 146 5.79 -4.18 22.08
CA ALA A 146 4.84 -3.76 21.06
C ALA A 146 4.89 -4.69 19.84
N SER A 147 6.08 -5.08 19.38
CA SER A 147 6.27 -6.07 18.32
C SER A 147 5.54 -7.38 18.61
N VAL A 148 5.73 -7.95 19.82
CA VAL A 148 5.06 -9.20 20.22
C VAL A 148 3.54 -9.03 20.21
N VAL A 149 3.03 -7.94 20.79
CA VAL A 149 1.58 -7.67 20.82
C VAL A 149 0.99 -7.54 19.42
N VAL A 150 1.65 -6.79 18.53
CA VAL A 150 1.20 -6.60 17.15
C VAL A 150 1.20 -7.91 16.37
N VAL A 151 2.26 -8.72 16.49
CA VAL A 151 2.35 -10.02 15.81
C VAL A 151 1.29 -10.98 16.35
N SER A 152 1.12 -11.07 17.67
CA SER A 152 0.08 -11.91 18.28
C SER A 152 -1.33 -11.48 17.84
N GLY A 153 -1.59 -10.18 17.75
CA GLY A 153 -2.86 -9.65 17.23
C GLY A 153 -3.07 -9.98 15.75
N GLY A 154 -2.02 -9.87 14.93
CA GLY A 154 -2.06 -10.24 13.51
C GLY A 154 -2.33 -11.74 13.30
N VAL A 155 -1.70 -12.61 14.10
CA VAL A 155 -1.96 -14.06 14.09
C VAL A 155 -3.40 -14.37 14.50
N ALA A 156 -3.89 -13.75 15.58
CA ALA A 156 -5.28 -13.91 16.02
C ALA A 156 -6.28 -13.46 14.94
N PHE A 157 -6.01 -12.34 14.27
CA PHE A 157 -6.82 -11.85 13.16
C PHE A 157 -6.79 -12.79 11.95
N ALA A 158 -5.63 -13.39 11.64
CA ALA A 158 -5.48 -14.30 10.51
C ALA A 158 -6.39 -15.55 10.63
N TYR A 159 -6.66 -16.04 11.85
CA TYR A 159 -7.61 -17.15 12.08
C TYR A 159 -9.07 -16.79 11.78
N GLY A 160 -9.40 -15.49 11.68
CA GLY A 160 -10.75 -15.02 11.34
C GLY A 160 -11.00 -14.88 9.83
N LEU A 161 -9.98 -14.98 8.99
CA LEU A 161 -10.09 -14.83 7.54
C LEU A 161 -10.54 -16.14 6.88
N ARG A 162 -11.45 -16.07 5.91
CA ARG A 162 -11.93 -17.26 5.19
C ARG A 162 -11.03 -17.68 4.03
N GLY A 163 -10.16 -16.78 3.56
CA GLY A 163 -9.20 -17.04 2.50
C GLY A 163 -8.23 -15.89 2.30
N VAL A 164 -7.17 -16.13 1.50
CA VAL A 164 -6.09 -15.15 1.28
C VAL A 164 -6.59 -13.91 0.53
N VAL A 165 -7.55 -14.09 -0.38
CA VAL A 165 -8.13 -12.98 -1.18
C VAL A 165 -8.85 -11.98 -0.30
N GLU A 166 -9.65 -12.43 0.67
CA GLU A 166 -10.36 -11.57 1.61
C GLU A 166 -9.39 -10.71 2.44
N GLY A 167 -8.31 -11.32 2.95
CA GLY A 167 -7.27 -10.60 3.67
C GLY A 167 -6.60 -9.53 2.81
N LEU A 168 -6.33 -9.84 1.54
CA LEU A 168 -5.73 -8.91 0.57
C LEU A 168 -6.66 -7.73 0.25
N GLU A 169 -7.96 -7.98 0.11
CA GLU A 169 -8.96 -6.93 -0.11
C GLU A 169 -9.03 -5.97 1.08
N ILE A 170 -9.07 -6.49 2.31
CA ILE A 170 -9.06 -5.67 3.53
C ILE A 170 -7.78 -4.81 3.59
N PHE A 171 -6.63 -5.40 3.30
CA PHE A 171 -5.34 -4.71 3.29
C PHE A 171 -5.32 -3.52 2.30
N TRP A 172 -5.90 -3.69 1.11
CA TRP A 172 -5.99 -2.62 0.11
C TRP A 172 -6.97 -1.50 0.47
N LYS A 173 -8.11 -1.83 1.09
CA LYS A 173 -9.12 -0.86 1.50
C LYS A 173 -8.56 0.10 2.56
N ILE A 174 -7.93 -0.45 3.61
CA ILE A 174 -7.38 0.35 4.72
C ILE A 174 -6.25 1.27 4.25
N SER A 175 -5.35 0.76 3.40
CA SER A 175 -4.20 1.53 2.92
C SER A 175 -4.64 2.73 2.08
N ALA A 176 -5.57 2.55 1.15
CA ALA A 176 -5.97 3.60 0.22
C ALA A 176 -6.77 4.74 0.87
N MET A 177 -7.51 4.45 1.93
CA MET A 177 -8.24 5.45 2.71
C MET A 177 -7.32 6.54 3.28
N MET A 178 -6.18 6.13 3.87
CA MET A 178 -5.20 7.08 4.41
C MET A 178 -4.42 7.79 3.29
N GLY A 179 -4.27 7.14 2.14
CA GLY A 179 -3.55 7.65 0.98
C GLY A 179 -4.06 9.00 0.48
N ILE A 180 -5.37 9.24 0.49
CA ILE A 180 -5.94 10.51 0.06
C ILE A 180 -5.47 11.68 0.93
N ALA A 181 -5.44 11.51 2.25
CA ALA A 181 -4.98 12.55 3.17
C ALA A 181 -3.50 12.87 2.93
N PHE A 182 -2.68 11.84 2.67
CA PHE A 182 -1.28 11.99 2.31
C PHE A 182 -1.10 12.77 1.00
N TRP A 183 -1.78 12.36 -0.08
CA TRP A 183 -1.67 13.00 -1.39
C TRP A 183 -2.17 14.45 -1.38
N LEU A 184 -3.29 14.73 -0.71
CA LEU A 184 -3.77 16.10 -0.53
C LEU A 184 -2.79 16.94 0.28
N GLY A 185 -2.21 16.39 1.35
CA GLY A 185 -1.20 17.08 2.15
C GLY A 185 0.07 17.40 1.35
N LEU A 186 0.49 16.50 0.46
CA LEU A 186 1.66 16.70 -0.38
C LEU A 186 1.41 17.69 -1.53
N PHE A 187 0.31 17.54 -2.27
CA PHE A 187 0.07 18.29 -3.50
C PHE A 187 -0.82 19.52 -3.34
N TRP A 188 -1.45 19.75 -2.19
CA TRP A 188 -2.35 20.89 -2.01
C TRP A 188 -2.04 21.66 -0.72
N ARG A 189 -1.43 22.85 -0.87
CA ARG A 189 -1.01 23.70 0.25
C ARG A 189 -2.14 24.12 1.18
N ARG A 190 -3.38 24.10 0.70
CA ARG A 190 -4.56 24.51 1.48
C ARG A 190 -5.06 23.39 2.39
N MET A 191 -4.54 22.17 2.24
CA MET A 191 -4.88 21.04 3.09
C MET A 191 -4.60 21.37 4.57
N THR A 192 -5.59 21.13 5.43
CA THR A 192 -5.52 21.45 6.86
C THR A 192 -5.51 20.18 7.70
N THR A 193 -5.09 20.28 8.96
CA THR A 193 -5.16 19.15 9.92
C THR A 193 -6.59 18.65 10.11
N ALA A 194 -7.57 19.56 10.19
CA ALA A 194 -8.97 19.20 10.28
C ALA A 194 -9.48 18.50 9.01
N GLY A 195 -9.06 18.98 7.83
CA GLY A 195 -9.34 18.31 6.57
C GLY A 195 -8.73 16.92 6.48
N ALA A 196 -7.51 16.72 6.98
CA ALA A 196 -6.87 15.40 7.02
C ALA A 196 -7.65 14.40 7.88
N TRP A 197 -8.07 14.82 9.08
CA TRP A 197 -8.94 14.01 9.92
C TRP A 197 -10.29 13.73 9.28
N ALA A 198 -10.91 14.73 8.63
CA ALA A 198 -12.18 14.54 7.93
C ALA A 198 -12.05 13.51 6.80
N THR A 199 -11.02 13.62 5.95
CA THR A 199 -10.71 12.65 4.89
C THR A 199 -10.61 11.23 5.45
N THR A 200 -9.78 11.04 6.48
CA THR A 200 -9.53 9.72 7.05
C THR A 200 -10.77 9.13 7.71
N LEU A 201 -11.45 9.90 8.57
CA LEU A 201 -12.60 9.41 9.34
C LEU A 201 -13.84 9.19 8.47
N ILE A 202 -14.11 10.07 7.50
CA ILE A 202 -15.24 9.91 6.59
C ILE A 202 -14.97 8.78 5.59
N GLY A 203 -13.74 8.68 5.07
CA GLY A 203 -13.34 7.52 4.27
C GLY A 203 -13.55 6.20 5.02
N PHE A 204 -13.14 6.15 6.29
CA PHE A 204 -13.34 4.99 7.15
C PHE A 204 -14.82 4.69 7.39
N ALA A 205 -15.60 5.71 7.73
CA ALA A 205 -17.03 5.57 7.96
C ALA A 205 -17.76 5.06 6.72
N VAL A 206 -17.45 5.58 5.52
CA VAL A 206 -18.06 5.11 4.26
C VAL A 206 -17.61 3.70 3.93
N MET A 207 -16.33 3.36 4.15
CA MET A 207 -15.83 2.00 3.95
C MET A 207 -16.55 1.00 4.87
N LEU A 208 -16.69 1.31 6.16
CA LEU A 208 -17.42 0.46 7.11
C LEU A 208 -18.91 0.37 6.78
N PHE A 209 -19.54 1.51 6.47
CA PHE A 209 -20.96 1.58 6.13
C PHE A 209 -21.29 0.76 4.89
N THR A 210 -20.39 0.71 3.90
CA THR A 210 -20.58 -0.06 2.65
C THR A 210 -20.08 -1.51 2.74
N SER A 211 -19.52 -1.92 3.87
CA SER A 211 -19.03 -3.29 4.10
C SER A 211 -20.04 -4.12 4.90
N ASP A 212 -19.87 -5.44 4.85
CA ASP A 212 -20.61 -6.36 5.72
C ASP A 212 -19.73 -6.67 6.96
N ILE A 213 -20.20 -6.33 8.14
CA ILE A 213 -19.48 -6.50 9.42
C ILE A 213 -20.06 -7.71 10.14
N VAL A 214 -19.31 -8.81 10.10
CA VAL A 214 -19.64 -10.07 10.76
C VAL A 214 -18.70 -10.26 11.95
N PHE A 215 -19.25 -10.55 13.12
CA PHE A 215 -18.48 -10.87 14.33
C PHE A 215 -18.88 -12.26 14.84
N GLY A 216 -18.03 -13.25 14.56
CA GLY A 216 -18.36 -14.66 14.81
C GLY A 216 -19.53 -15.11 13.94
N GLU A 217 -20.59 -15.64 14.57
CA GLU A 217 -21.81 -16.07 13.89
C GLU A 217 -22.86 -14.95 13.75
N ARG A 218 -22.62 -13.77 14.33
CA ARG A 218 -23.59 -12.66 14.32
C ARG A 218 -23.20 -11.61 13.29
N SER A 219 -24.10 -11.35 12.34
CA SER A 219 -24.01 -10.19 11.46
C SER A 219 -24.43 -8.95 12.24
N ILE A 220 -23.50 -8.02 12.46
CA ILE A 220 -23.75 -6.75 13.15
C ILE A 220 -24.31 -5.74 12.15
N TRP A 221 -23.78 -5.75 10.93
CA TRP A 221 -24.17 -4.84 9.86
C TRP A 221 -24.01 -5.53 8.51
N ASP A 222 -25.01 -5.39 7.65
CA ASP A 222 -24.98 -5.91 6.27
C ASP A 222 -25.53 -4.82 5.36
N PHE A 223 -24.63 -4.16 4.63
CA PHE A 223 -25.01 -3.08 3.74
C PHE A 223 -25.88 -3.58 2.59
N ASN A 224 -25.54 -4.76 2.08
CA ASN A 224 -26.18 -5.34 0.91
C ASN A 224 -27.65 -5.68 1.19
N GLN A 225 -27.96 -6.24 2.35
CA GLN A 225 -29.35 -6.55 2.73
C GLN A 225 -30.25 -5.30 2.79
N HIS A 226 -29.72 -4.17 3.25
CA HIS A 226 -30.52 -2.95 3.45
C HIS A 226 -30.60 -2.08 2.20
N PHE A 227 -29.50 -1.99 1.42
CA PHE A 227 -29.35 -0.99 0.37
C PHE A 227 -29.17 -1.55 -1.04
N ALA A 228 -28.84 -2.83 -1.22
CA ALA A 228 -28.61 -3.38 -2.56
C ALA A 228 -29.84 -3.22 -3.47
N GLN A 229 -31.06 -3.36 -2.93
CA GLN A 229 -32.29 -3.18 -3.69
C GLN A 229 -32.51 -1.76 -4.25
N TYR A 230 -31.90 -0.74 -3.63
CA TYR A 230 -32.00 0.65 -4.06
C TYR A 230 -30.84 1.07 -4.98
N LEU A 231 -29.82 0.23 -5.11
CA LEU A 231 -28.67 0.52 -5.94
C LEU A 231 -28.95 0.15 -7.41
N PRO A 232 -28.44 0.95 -8.36
CA PRO A 232 -28.48 0.59 -9.77
C PRO A 232 -27.79 -0.75 -10.02
N GLN A 233 -28.32 -1.56 -10.94
CA GLN A 233 -27.78 -2.89 -11.25
C GLN A 233 -26.30 -2.87 -11.68
N PHE A 234 -25.82 -1.80 -12.31
CA PHE A 234 -24.41 -1.69 -12.72
C PHE A 234 -23.43 -1.56 -11.53
N MET A 235 -23.93 -1.23 -10.33
CA MET A 235 -23.13 -1.17 -9.11
C MET A 235 -23.07 -2.52 -8.38
N LEU A 236 -23.91 -3.47 -8.76
CA LEU A 236 -24.07 -4.74 -8.09
C LEU A 236 -23.39 -5.86 -8.87
N PHE A 237 -22.81 -6.80 -8.13
CA PHE A 237 -22.31 -8.08 -8.63
C PHE A 237 -22.81 -9.17 -7.69
N ASP A 238 -23.51 -10.16 -8.25
CA ASP A 238 -24.21 -11.21 -7.48
C ASP A 238 -25.11 -10.66 -6.35
N GLY A 239 -25.79 -9.54 -6.62
CA GLY A 239 -26.68 -8.88 -5.66
C GLY A 239 -25.97 -8.10 -4.55
N LYS A 240 -24.64 -8.01 -4.58
CA LYS A 240 -23.82 -7.27 -3.61
C LYS A 240 -23.12 -6.08 -4.26
N LEU A 241 -22.81 -5.05 -3.47
CA LEU A 241 -22.01 -3.91 -3.91
C LEU A 241 -20.67 -4.42 -4.45
N HIS A 242 -20.43 -4.14 -5.73
CA HIS A 242 -19.22 -4.56 -6.40
C HIS A 242 -18.01 -3.78 -5.85
N LEU A 243 -16.92 -4.49 -5.54
CA LEU A 243 -15.75 -3.95 -4.85
C LEU A 243 -15.19 -2.63 -5.45
N PRO A 244 -15.02 -2.48 -6.78
CA PRO A 244 -14.62 -1.21 -7.40
C PRO A 244 -15.52 -0.02 -7.05
N TRP A 245 -16.84 -0.21 -7.00
CA TRP A 245 -17.75 0.87 -6.64
C TRP A 245 -17.60 1.24 -5.17
N GLN A 246 -17.41 0.24 -4.31
CA GLN A 246 -17.07 0.50 -2.91
C GLN A 246 -15.81 1.39 -2.79
N MET A 247 -14.76 1.08 -3.56
CA MET A 247 -13.52 1.86 -3.60
C MET A 247 -13.75 3.31 -4.04
N ILE A 248 -14.52 3.52 -5.11
CA ILE A 248 -14.85 4.86 -5.61
C ILE A 248 -15.63 5.64 -4.55
N LEU A 249 -16.57 5.02 -3.86
CA LEU A 249 -17.40 5.68 -2.85
C LEU A 249 -16.57 6.19 -1.68
N TYR A 250 -15.73 5.34 -1.05
CA TYR A 250 -14.95 5.80 0.10
C TYR A 250 -13.83 6.76 -0.31
N LEU A 251 -13.16 6.56 -1.46
CA LEU A 251 -12.13 7.48 -1.94
C LEU A 251 -12.73 8.85 -2.33
N GLY A 252 -13.87 8.84 -3.01
CA GLY A 252 -14.60 10.05 -3.38
C GLY A 252 -15.08 10.82 -2.16
N ALA A 253 -15.65 10.13 -1.17
CA ALA A 253 -16.07 10.75 0.09
C ALA A 253 -14.88 11.31 0.88
N ALA A 254 -13.77 10.58 0.95
CA ALA A 254 -12.54 11.03 1.61
C ALA A 254 -11.95 12.29 0.93
N LEU A 255 -11.92 12.31 -0.41
CA LEU A 255 -11.43 13.46 -1.19
C LEU A 255 -12.32 14.69 -1.03
N THR A 256 -13.63 14.53 -1.22
CA THR A 256 -14.60 15.63 -1.16
C THR A 256 -14.69 16.24 0.24
N SER A 257 -14.73 15.40 1.29
CA SER A 257 -14.73 15.87 2.67
C SER A 257 -13.43 16.59 3.04
N GLY A 258 -12.27 16.07 2.61
CA GLY A 258 -10.98 16.71 2.83
C GLY A 258 -10.89 18.10 2.23
N ILE A 259 -11.37 18.25 1.00
CA ILE A 259 -11.43 19.53 0.29
C ILE A 259 -12.41 20.47 1.01
N ALA A 260 -13.64 20.03 1.26
CA ALA A 260 -14.67 20.86 1.88
C ALA A 260 -14.23 21.36 3.26
N VAL A 261 -13.77 20.47 4.14
CA VAL A 261 -13.34 20.84 5.50
C VAL A 261 -12.10 21.74 5.45
N SER A 262 -11.14 21.49 4.55
CA SER A 262 -9.97 22.37 4.41
C SER A 262 -10.30 23.77 3.92
N LEU A 263 -11.32 23.92 3.09
CA LEU A 263 -11.80 25.23 2.65
C LEU A 263 -12.53 25.98 3.78
N LEU A 264 -13.28 25.26 4.61
CA LEU A 264 -14.06 25.82 5.72
C LEU A 264 -13.20 26.14 6.98
N THR A 265 -12.01 25.58 7.07
CA THR A 265 -11.14 25.72 8.25
C THR A 265 -9.96 26.67 8.00
N ARG A 266 -9.35 27.15 9.09
CA ARG A 266 -8.25 28.11 9.02
C ARG A 266 -7.03 27.50 8.31
N PRO A 267 -6.38 28.22 7.37
CA PRO A 267 -5.15 27.75 6.74
C PRO A 267 -4.05 27.48 7.77
N VAL A 268 -3.21 26.49 7.47
CA VAL A 268 -1.97 26.26 8.23
C VAL A 268 -1.05 27.47 8.06
N ALA A 269 -0.32 27.83 9.11
CA ALA A 269 0.62 28.94 9.09
C ALA A 269 1.61 28.84 7.92
N ALA A 270 1.80 29.95 7.20
CA ALA A 270 2.61 29.98 5.98
C ALA A 270 4.05 29.53 6.23
N GLU A 271 4.66 29.92 7.35
CA GLU A 271 6.02 29.53 7.74
C GLU A 271 6.17 28.00 7.84
N LYS A 272 5.21 27.32 8.48
CA LYS A 272 5.22 25.86 8.60
C LYS A 272 5.11 25.17 7.23
N LEU A 273 4.26 25.70 6.35
CA LEU A 273 4.10 25.21 4.98
C LEU A 273 5.37 25.43 4.15
N GLU A 274 5.98 26.60 4.23
CA GLU A 274 7.23 26.90 3.52
C GLU A 274 8.37 25.98 3.97
N ASN A 275 8.52 25.75 5.29
CA ASN A 275 9.50 24.80 5.80
C ASN A 275 9.25 23.38 5.28
N PHE A 276 8.01 22.90 5.34
CA PHE A 276 7.64 21.58 4.82
C PHE A 276 7.99 21.44 3.33
N TYR A 277 7.57 22.40 2.50
CA TYR A 277 7.85 22.34 1.06
C TYR A 277 9.33 22.58 0.73
N ALA A 278 10.06 23.32 1.55
CA ALA A 278 11.50 23.46 1.41
C ALA A 278 12.22 22.12 1.67
N LEU A 279 11.82 21.38 2.70
CA LEU A 279 12.33 20.03 2.98
C LEU A 279 12.06 19.08 1.81
N THR A 280 10.82 19.02 1.31
CA THR A 280 10.48 18.10 0.20
C THR A 280 11.21 18.41 -1.10
N ARG A 281 11.65 19.66 -1.30
CA ARG A 281 12.39 20.09 -2.50
C ARG A 281 13.90 19.92 -2.35
N THR A 282 14.40 19.86 -1.13
CA THR A 282 15.84 19.83 -0.86
C THR A 282 16.34 18.39 -1.00
N PRO A 283 17.23 18.10 -1.96
CA PRO A 283 17.72 16.75 -2.17
C PRO A 283 18.67 16.33 -1.06
N VAL A 284 18.51 15.08 -0.60
CA VAL A 284 19.37 14.44 0.41
C VAL A 284 20.76 14.17 -0.18
N ARG A 285 21.81 14.68 0.47
CA ARG A 285 23.21 14.50 0.08
C ARG A 285 23.97 13.58 1.02
N LEU A 286 25.02 12.96 0.49
CA LEU A 286 25.87 12.07 1.28
C LEU A 286 26.58 12.86 2.40
N GLY A 287 26.43 12.39 3.64
CA GLY A 287 27.10 12.95 4.81
C GLY A 287 26.43 14.19 5.40
N GLU A 288 25.21 14.54 4.96
CA GLU A 288 24.44 15.59 5.64
C GLU A 288 24.06 15.15 7.06
N GLN A 289 24.20 16.06 8.02
CA GLN A 289 23.76 15.84 9.40
C GLN A 289 22.55 16.74 9.67
N VAL A 290 21.51 16.11 10.19
CA VAL A 290 20.26 16.78 10.55
C VAL A 290 20.13 16.69 12.06
N ASP A 291 20.24 17.84 12.73
CA ASP A 291 20.24 17.91 14.19
C ASP A 291 18.86 17.61 14.78
N GLN A 292 17.79 18.00 14.09
CA GLN A 292 16.42 17.81 14.54
C GLN A 292 15.49 17.33 13.41
N PRO A 293 14.49 16.47 13.72
CA PRO A 293 13.47 16.07 12.76
C PRO A 293 12.79 17.29 12.11
N CYS A 294 12.52 17.20 10.81
CA CYS A 294 11.83 18.24 10.04
C CYS A 294 12.56 19.61 10.03
N THR A 295 13.90 19.60 10.06
CA THR A 295 14.73 20.79 9.85
C THR A 295 15.69 20.59 8.68
N LEU A 296 16.03 21.69 7.99
CA LEU A 296 17.01 21.67 6.91
C LEU A 296 18.44 21.61 7.49
N PRO A 297 19.36 20.85 6.86
CA PRO A 297 20.74 20.82 7.30
C PRO A 297 21.42 22.18 7.12
N ALA A 298 22.43 22.46 7.96
CA ALA A 298 23.17 23.71 7.89
C ALA A 298 23.82 23.91 6.51
N GLY A 299 23.56 25.05 5.87
CA GLY A 299 24.07 25.36 4.53
C GLY A 299 23.31 24.69 3.37
N ALA A 300 22.15 24.09 3.63
CA ALA A 300 21.29 23.56 2.58
C ALA A 300 20.81 24.66 1.62
N VAL A 301 21.05 24.46 0.33
CA VAL A 301 20.50 25.33 -0.72
C VAL A 301 19.15 24.77 -1.14
N VAL A 302 18.07 25.46 -0.75
CA VAL A 302 16.70 25.08 -1.11
C VAL A 302 16.45 25.43 -2.58
N PRO A 303 16.11 24.47 -3.44
CA PRO A 303 15.80 24.75 -4.83
C PRO A 303 14.56 25.64 -4.99
N GLU A 304 14.59 26.51 -6.00
CA GLU A 304 13.45 27.36 -6.34
C GLU A 304 12.19 26.53 -6.66
N ARG A 305 11.03 27.11 -6.33
CA ARG A 305 9.73 26.50 -6.57
C ARG A 305 9.44 26.44 -8.07
N ARG A 306 9.47 25.24 -8.65
CA ARG A 306 9.18 24.98 -10.07
C ARG A 306 7.94 24.13 -10.23
N ASN A 307 6.78 24.79 -10.37
CA ASN A 307 5.48 24.13 -10.43
C ASN A 307 4.81 24.29 -11.78
N LEU A 308 3.98 23.29 -12.15
CA LEU A 308 3.14 23.36 -13.34
C LEU A 308 2.06 24.45 -13.24
N LEU A 309 1.56 24.71 -12.03
CA LEU A 309 0.48 25.67 -11.76
C LEU A 309 0.93 26.70 -10.69
N PRO A 310 1.83 27.64 -11.04
CA PRO A 310 2.51 28.49 -10.06
C PRO A 310 1.58 29.40 -9.25
N ASN A 311 0.47 29.85 -9.86
CA ASN A 311 -0.50 30.78 -9.27
C ASN A 311 -1.59 30.08 -8.45
N THR A 312 -1.44 28.78 -8.18
CA THR A 312 -2.42 27.99 -7.45
C THR A 312 -1.83 27.45 -6.15
N SER A 313 -2.71 27.01 -5.24
CA SER A 313 -2.31 26.28 -4.04
C SER A 313 -1.89 24.83 -4.33
N LEU A 314 -1.74 24.42 -5.59
CA LEU A 314 -1.27 23.09 -5.96
C LEU A 314 0.26 23.06 -6.09
N GLU A 315 0.87 22.03 -5.50
CA GLU A 315 2.31 21.79 -5.45
C GLU A 315 2.72 20.65 -6.38
N ILE A 316 2.32 20.78 -7.64
CA ILE A 316 2.70 19.81 -8.68
C ILE A 316 4.00 20.29 -9.32
N ALA A 317 5.11 19.70 -8.89
CA ALA A 317 6.44 20.03 -9.39
C ALA A 317 6.60 19.65 -10.87
N ILE A 318 7.36 20.46 -11.61
CA ILE A 318 7.76 20.14 -12.98
C ILE A 318 8.73 18.96 -12.92
N PRO A 319 8.45 17.84 -13.62
CA PRO A 319 9.32 16.67 -13.56
C PRO A 319 10.71 17.00 -14.12
N SER A 320 11.75 16.61 -13.40
CA SER A 320 13.13 16.76 -13.88
C SER A 320 13.39 15.84 -15.08
N ARG A 321 14.37 16.19 -15.93
CA ARG A 321 14.76 15.37 -17.09
C ARG A 321 15.05 13.91 -16.71
N ILE A 322 15.73 13.71 -15.58
CA ILE A 322 16.04 12.38 -15.02
C ILE A 322 14.74 11.62 -14.70
N SER A 323 13.75 12.30 -14.11
CA SER A 323 12.45 11.69 -13.78
C SER A 323 11.69 11.28 -15.04
N VAL A 324 11.67 12.13 -16.07
CA VAL A 324 11.00 11.84 -17.35
C VAL A 324 11.68 10.67 -18.05
N LEU A 325 13.01 10.68 -18.16
CA LEU A 325 13.77 9.59 -18.78
C LEU A 325 13.58 8.27 -18.03
N GLY A 326 13.65 8.30 -16.70
CA GLY A 326 13.41 7.12 -15.87
C GLY A 326 11.99 6.57 -16.00
N PHE A 327 10.98 7.44 -16.10
CA PHE A 327 9.60 7.04 -16.34
C PHE A 327 9.42 6.38 -17.71
N LEU A 328 9.98 6.97 -18.77
CA LEU A 328 9.92 6.41 -20.13
C LEU A 328 10.65 5.06 -20.22
N ALA A 329 11.84 4.95 -19.63
CA ALA A 329 12.57 3.69 -19.55
C ALA A 329 11.78 2.62 -18.79
N GLY A 330 11.14 3.01 -17.68
CA GLY A 330 10.23 2.16 -16.93
C GLY A 330 9.08 1.60 -17.77
N TRP A 331 8.40 2.46 -18.52
CA TRP A 331 7.32 2.07 -19.42
C TRP A 331 7.80 1.17 -20.56
N ALA A 332 8.99 1.40 -21.09
CA ALA A 332 9.60 0.49 -22.07
C ALA A 332 9.79 -0.91 -21.47
N CYS A 333 10.30 -1.02 -20.24
CA CYS A 333 10.40 -2.32 -19.56
C CYS A 333 9.03 -2.97 -19.33
N VAL A 334 8.01 -2.20 -18.93
CA VAL A 334 6.64 -2.72 -18.79
C VAL A 334 6.11 -3.24 -20.12
N ALA A 335 6.31 -2.50 -21.22
CA ALA A 335 5.90 -2.92 -22.54
C ALA A 335 6.58 -4.24 -22.95
N VAL A 336 7.88 -4.39 -22.67
CA VAL A 336 8.61 -5.64 -22.89
C VAL A 336 7.97 -6.79 -22.11
N ILE A 337 7.69 -6.61 -20.81
CA ILE A 337 7.05 -7.65 -19.99
C ILE A 337 5.70 -8.05 -20.58
N VAL A 338 4.86 -7.08 -20.96
CA VAL A 338 3.53 -7.33 -21.54
C VAL A 338 3.64 -8.08 -22.86
N VAL A 339 4.54 -7.66 -23.76
CA VAL A 339 4.77 -8.32 -25.05
C VAL A 339 5.27 -9.74 -24.84
N CYS A 340 6.23 -9.97 -23.94
CA CYS A 340 6.71 -11.30 -23.62
C CYS A 340 5.59 -12.21 -23.11
N VAL A 341 4.73 -11.73 -22.19
CA VAL A 341 3.58 -12.48 -21.70
C VAL A 341 2.59 -12.78 -22.82
N TYR A 342 2.29 -11.79 -23.67
CA TYR A 342 1.40 -11.96 -24.81
C TYR A 342 1.92 -12.99 -25.81
N MET A 343 3.24 -13.00 -26.07
CA MET A 343 3.86 -14.00 -26.93
C MET A 343 3.80 -15.41 -26.33
N ILE A 344 4.04 -15.54 -25.02
CA ILE A 344 3.91 -16.82 -24.31
C ILE A 344 2.46 -17.34 -24.33
N ALA A 345 1.47 -16.44 -24.26
CA ALA A 345 0.06 -16.82 -24.23
C ALA A 345 -0.52 -17.20 -25.60
N ASN A 346 0.07 -16.72 -26.70
CA ASN A 346 -0.39 -16.98 -28.07
C ASN A 346 0.50 -17.94 -28.87
N GLY A 347 1.65 -18.34 -28.33
CA GLY A 347 2.55 -19.34 -28.90
C GLY A 347 2.28 -20.72 -28.32
#